data_AF-A0A9J6ZW06-F1
#
_entry.id   AF-A0A9J6ZW06-F1
#
_cell.length_a   1.000
_cell.length_b   1.000
_cell.length_c   1.000
_cell.angle_alpha   90.00
_cell.angle_beta   90.00
_cell.angle_gamma   90.00
#
_symmetry.space_group_name_H-M   'P 1'
#
loop_
_entity.id
_entity.type
_entity.pdbx_description
1 polymer ?
#
loop_
_entity_poly.entity_id
_entity_poly.type
_entity_poly.pdbx_seq_one_letter_code
_entity_poly.pdbx_strand_id
1 'polypeptide(L)'
;MRAIAKNVDGHYYPEFHHGWGGCAEELFHYTSRYYTYTEAFLRNLAGEPEYSMGSYKANMLSDEQRRLMAAILSCRPDRASARAILHLVSDAERSCGEVEETLRQTYREQLEVIPSGVALVYVHRPHESQLQDVAPLDPFLNIAERLQLPVAVKAHHVEVPLKLLARQMDSSSSRIRENLNEAILRLHTAGYLLRNHPGLTHMEAHKIADEDAV
;
A
#
# COMPACT_ATOMS: atom_id res chain seq x y z
N MET A 1 -11.96 -18.04 -10.25
CA MET A 1 -12.35 -16.68 -10.69
C MET A 1 -11.32 -16.21 -11.71
N ARG A 2 -11.67 -15.43 -12.73
CA ARG A 2 -10.65 -14.80 -13.60
C ARG A 2 -10.11 -13.55 -12.90
N ALA A 3 -8.80 -13.43 -12.78
CA ALA A 3 -8.18 -12.15 -12.43
C ALA A 3 -8.54 -11.11 -13.50
N ILE A 4 -8.97 -9.92 -13.06
CA ILE A 4 -9.34 -8.80 -13.95
C ILE A 4 -8.17 -7.82 -13.95
N ALA A 5 -7.86 -7.23 -15.11
CA ALA A 5 -6.64 -6.44 -15.30
C ALA A 5 -6.89 -4.95 -15.61
N LYS A 6 -6.03 -4.09 -15.05
CA LYS A 6 -5.99 -2.63 -15.13
C LYS A 6 -4.96 -2.16 -16.17
N ASN A 7 -5.32 -1.19 -17.02
CA ASN A 7 -4.40 -0.55 -17.98
C ASN A 7 -3.44 0.42 -17.27
N VAL A 8 -2.16 0.34 -17.60
CA VAL A 8 -1.08 1.24 -17.16
C VAL A 8 -0.10 1.38 -18.32
N ASP A 9 0.08 2.57 -18.88
CA ASP A 9 1.04 2.83 -19.99
C ASP A 9 0.93 1.83 -21.16
N GLY A 10 -0.31 1.42 -21.49
CA GLY A 10 -0.58 0.43 -22.54
C GLY A 10 -0.41 -1.04 -22.12
N HIS A 11 -0.08 -1.32 -20.86
CA HIS A 11 0.12 -2.67 -20.32
C HIS A 11 -0.97 -3.03 -19.32
N TYR A 12 -1.25 -4.32 -19.12
CA TYR A 12 -2.37 -4.78 -18.30
C TYR A 12 -1.93 -5.68 -17.17
N TYR A 13 -2.29 -5.27 -15.96
CA TYR A 13 -1.85 -5.86 -14.71
C TYR A 13 -3.06 -6.28 -13.87
N PRO A 14 -3.04 -7.44 -13.18
CA PRO A 14 -4.13 -7.87 -12.32
C PRO A 14 -4.48 -6.80 -11.27
N GLU A 15 -5.74 -6.77 -10.85
CA GLU A 15 -6.19 -5.97 -9.72
C GLU A 15 -5.30 -6.21 -8.49
N PHE A 16 -4.79 -5.13 -7.91
CA PHE A 16 -3.95 -5.21 -6.72
C PHE A 16 -4.80 -5.56 -5.50
N HIS A 17 -4.26 -6.36 -4.60
CA HIS A 17 -4.95 -6.78 -3.40
C HIS A 17 -5.25 -5.57 -2.51
N HIS A 18 -6.52 -5.31 -2.21
CA HIS A 18 -7.03 -4.17 -1.43
C HIS A 18 -6.25 -3.88 -0.14
N GLY A 19 -5.71 -4.91 0.53
CA GLY A 19 -4.80 -4.78 1.69
C GLY A 19 -3.56 -3.89 1.48
N TRP A 20 -3.12 -3.63 0.25
CA TRP A 20 -2.05 -2.65 -0.04
C TRP A 20 -2.54 -1.20 0.06
N GLY A 21 -3.85 -0.95 -0.03
CA GLY A 21 -4.43 0.39 -0.05
C GLY A 21 -3.82 1.27 -1.14
N GLY A 22 -3.59 2.54 -0.82
CA GLY A 22 -2.94 3.49 -1.73
C GLY A 22 -1.47 3.17 -2.06
N CYS A 23 -0.80 2.31 -1.27
CA CYS A 23 0.62 2.00 -1.44
C CYS A 23 0.92 1.33 -2.78
N ALA A 24 0.02 0.47 -3.28
CA ALA A 24 0.19 -0.20 -4.57
C ALA A 24 0.20 0.79 -5.74
N GLU A 25 -0.68 1.79 -5.71
CA GLU A 25 -0.74 2.85 -6.72
C GLU A 25 0.53 3.71 -6.71
N GLU A 26 1.03 4.04 -5.51
CA GLU A 26 2.24 4.86 -5.35
C GLU A 26 3.52 4.14 -5.78
N LEU A 27 3.63 2.84 -5.45
CA LEU A 27 4.71 1.97 -5.92
C LEU A 27 4.71 1.84 -7.44
N PHE A 28 3.54 1.59 -8.03
CA PHE A 28 3.45 1.10 -9.40
C PHE A 28 3.29 2.19 -10.48
N HIS A 29 2.55 3.26 -10.17
CA HIS A 29 2.25 4.33 -11.14
C HIS A 29 2.97 5.63 -10.84
N TYR A 30 2.98 6.06 -9.57
CA TYR A 30 3.36 7.43 -9.22
C TYR A 30 3.88 7.58 -7.80
N THR A 31 5.19 7.79 -7.66
CA THR A 31 5.80 8.19 -6.39
C THR A 31 5.40 9.61 -6.02
N SER A 32 4.49 9.76 -5.04
CA SER A 32 4.01 11.06 -4.60
C SER A 32 5.02 11.82 -3.73
N ARG A 33 4.79 13.13 -3.51
CA ARG A 33 5.57 13.91 -2.52
C ARG A 33 5.32 13.47 -1.06
N TYR A 34 4.43 12.51 -0.83
CA TYR A 34 4.06 11.96 0.47
C TYR A 34 4.36 10.45 0.57
N TYR A 35 5.14 9.92 -0.37
CA TYR A 35 5.57 8.52 -0.47
C TYR A 35 6.22 7.97 0.82
N THR A 36 6.70 8.85 1.71
CA THR A 36 7.20 8.53 3.06
C THR A 36 6.29 7.59 3.85
N TYR A 37 4.97 7.62 3.64
CA TYR A 37 4.05 6.68 4.27
C TYR A 37 4.17 5.27 3.68
N THR A 38 4.16 5.15 2.34
CA THR A 38 4.31 3.87 1.64
C THR A 38 5.68 3.24 1.92
N GLU A 39 6.74 4.04 1.94
CA GLU A 39 8.08 3.64 2.37
C GLU A 39 8.08 3.09 3.82
N ALA A 40 7.50 3.85 4.77
CA ALA A 40 7.44 3.43 6.17
C ALA A 40 6.57 2.18 6.40
N PHE A 41 5.47 2.03 5.68
CA PHE A 41 4.63 0.81 5.69
C PHE A 41 5.38 -0.39 5.14
N LEU A 42 5.97 -0.26 3.95
CA LEU A 42 6.64 -1.37 3.27
C LEU A 42 7.86 -1.88 4.07
N ARG A 43 8.69 -0.96 4.59
CA ARG A 43 9.89 -1.33 5.35
C ARG A 43 9.58 -1.97 6.71
N ASN A 44 8.53 -1.52 7.39
CA ASN A 44 8.08 -2.17 8.62
C ASN A 44 7.41 -3.52 8.33
N LEU A 45 6.67 -3.67 7.23
CA LEU A 45 6.07 -4.94 6.83
C LEU A 45 7.14 -5.99 6.46
N ALA A 46 8.19 -5.58 5.74
CA ALA A 46 9.36 -6.43 5.47
C ALA A 46 10.20 -6.75 6.74
N GLY A 47 10.13 -5.88 7.74
CA GLY A 47 10.96 -5.91 8.94
C GLY A 47 12.40 -5.46 8.66
N GLU A 48 12.55 -4.43 7.84
CA GLU A 48 13.81 -3.80 7.41
C GLU A 48 13.72 -2.27 7.62
N PRO A 49 13.56 -1.79 8.87
CA PRO A 49 13.20 -0.40 9.16
C PRO A 49 14.23 0.65 8.69
N GLU A 50 15.47 0.24 8.44
CA GLU A 50 16.55 1.10 7.94
C GLU A 50 16.55 1.22 6.40
N TYR A 51 15.73 0.45 5.67
CA TYR A 51 15.61 0.60 4.21
C TYR A 51 15.06 2.00 3.89
N SER A 52 15.60 2.64 2.85
CA SER A 52 15.03 3.86 2.28
C SER A 52 14.82 3.74 0.78
N MET A 53 13.67 4.23 0.32
CA MET A 53 13.24 4.28 -1.08
C MET A 53 13.50 5.66 -1.72
N GLY A 54 14.39 6.47 -1.12
CA GLY A 54 14.52 7.89 -1.46
C GLY A 54 14.99 8.20 -2.89
N SER A 55 15.55 7.22 -3.62
CA SER A 55 15.97 7.39 -5.03
C SER A 55 14.98 6.76 -6.02
N TYR A 56 14.11 5.86 -5.54
CA TYR A 56 13.15 5.11 -6.32
C TYR A 56 12.11 6.00 -7.00
N LYS A 57 11.79 5.63 -8.25
CA LYS A 57 10.66 6.15 -9.01
C LYS A 57 10.00 5.01 -9.78
N ALA A 58 8.68 5.04 -9.87
CA ALA A 58 7.91 4.00 -10.57
C ALA A 58 8.35 3.79 -12.03
N ASN A 59 8.92 4.80 -12.70
CA ASN A 59 9.44 4.71 -14.07
C ASN A 59 10.86 4.13 -14.20
N MET A 60 11.51 3.73 -13.10
CA MET A 60 12.81 3.04 -13.11
C MET A 60 12.67 1.52 -13.26
N LEU A 61 11.46 0.98 -13.05
CA LEU A 61 11.17 -0.44 -13.28
C LEU A 61 11.28 -0.77 -14.78
N SER A 62 12.04 -1.81 -15.11
CA SER A 62 11.94 -2.48 -16.42
C SER A 62 10.53 -3.08 -16.60
N ASP A 63 10.13 -3.38 -17.84
CA ASP A 63 8.82 -4.02 -18.10
C ASP A 63 8.67 -5.36 -17.36
N GLU A 64 9.78 -6.08 -17.16
CA GLU A 64 9.82 -7.35 -16.44
C GLU A 64 9.71 -7.16 -14.92
N GLN A 65 10.43 -6.18 -14.36
CA GLN A 65 10.29 -5.79 -12.95
C GLN A 65 8.89 -5.27 -12.65
N ARG A 66 8.30 -4.50 -13.58
CA ARG A 66 6.92 -4.02 -13.52
C ARG A 66 5.93 -5.19 -13.57
N ARG A 67 6.15 -6.19 -14.44
CA ARG A 67 5.33 -7.41 -14.49
C ARG A 67 5.41 -8.21 -13.18
N LEU A 68 6.60 -8.39 -12.59
CA LEU A 68 6.70 -9.07 -11.29
C LEU A 68 6.10 -8.23 -10.16
N MET A 69 6.31 -6.91 -10.12
CA MET A 69 5.72 -6.06 -9.08
C MET A 69 4.19 -6.16 -9.08
N ALA A 70 3.57 -6.21 -10.26
CA ALA A 70 2.11 -6.41 -10.37
C ALA A 70 1.67 -7.79 -9.85
N ALA A 71 2.44 -8.84 -10.13
CA ALA A 71 2.18 -10.17 -9.60
C ALA A 71 2.24 -10.18 -8.06
N ILE A 72 3.25 -9.54 -7.47
CA ILE A 72 3.39 -9.40 -6.01
C ILE A 72 2.24 -8.56 -5.42
N LEU A 73 1.89 -7.43 -6.05
CA LEU A 73 0.82 -6.54 -5.58
C LEU A 73 -0.58 -7.17 -5.74
N SER A 74 -0.76 -8.16 -6.61
CA SER A 74 -2.00 -8.95 -6.68
C SER A 74 -2.15 -9.95 -5.52
N CYS A 75 -1.06 -10.28 -4.83
CA CYS A 75 -1.07 -11.09 -3.63
C CYS A 75 -1.39 -10.25 -2.38
N ARG A 76 -1.86 -10.91 -1.32
CA ARG A 76 -2.04 -10.30 -0.01
C ARG A 76 -0.71 -9.70 0.50
N PRO A 77 -0.71 -8.48 1.07
CA PRO A 77 0.46 -7.97 1.77
C PRO A 77 0.81 -8.81 3.00
N ASP A 78 2.06 -9.24 3.03
CA ASP A 78 2.72 -9.91 4.14
C ASP A 78 4.23 -9.57 4.12
N ARG A 79 5.00 -10.19 5.02
CA ARG A 79 6.44 -9.94 5.13
C ARG A 79 7.25 -10.41 3.92
N ALA A 80 6.83 -11.47 3.25
CA ALA A 80 7.52 -12.00 2.07
C ALA A 80 7.22 -11.16 0.83
N SER A 81 5.97 -10.74 0.63
CA SER A 81 5.59 -9.85 -0.47
C SER A 81 6.17 -8.45 -0.31
N ALA A 82 6.23 -7.90 0.91
CA ALA A 82 6.93 -6.64 1.17
C ALA A 82 8.43 -6.71 0.84
N ARG A 83 9.11 -7.81 1.22
CA ARG A 83 10.54 -8.03 0.88
C ARG A 83 10.78 -8.16 -0.61
N ALA A 84 9.92 -8.87 -1.33
CA ALA A 84 10.02 -9.00 -2.77
C ALA A 84 9.89 -7.64 -3.49
N ILE A 85 9.03 -6.75 -2.99
CA ILE A 85 8.92 -5.36 -3.50
C ILE A 85 10.18 -4.56 -3.17
N LEU A 86 10.71 -4.61 -1.94
CA LEU A 86 11.97 -3.92 -1.60
C LEU A 86 13.16 -4.40 -2.43
N HIS A 87 13.23 -5.69 -2.76
CA HIS A 87 14.24 -6.22 -3.67
C HIS A 87 14.13 -5.60 -5.06
N LEU A 88 12.93 -5.62 -5.66
CA LEU A 88 12.68 -5.00 -6.97
C LEU A 88 12.96 -3.50 -7.00
N VAL A 89 12.62 -2.79 -5.93
CA VAL A 89 12.96 -1.37 -5.74
C VAL A 89 14.48 -1.20 -5.75
N SER A 90 15.20 -1.97 -4.94
CA SER A 90 16.66 -1.89 -4.85
C SER A 90 17.35 -2.22 -6.17
N ASP A 91 16.83 -3.17 -6.95
CA ASP A 91 17.35 -3.53 -8.27
C ASP A 91 17.11 -2.42 -9.29
N ALA A 92 15.91 -1.85 -9.30
CA ALA A 92 15.55 -0.70 -10.15
C ALA A 92 16.38 0.55 -9.81
N GLU A 93 16.61 0.84 -8.53
CA GLU A 93 17.51 1.92 -8.07
C GLU A 93 18.96 1.70 -8.54
N ARG A 94 19.38 0.45 -8.74
CA ARG A 94 20.71 0.07 -9.28
C ARG A 94 20.75 -0.04 -10.81
N SER A 95 19.63 0.21 -11.50
CA SER A 95 19.46 -0.05 -12.93
C SER A 95 19.73 -1.51 -13.35
N CYS A 96 19.57 -2.46 -12.43
CA CYS A 96 19.56 -3.89 -12.74
C CYS A 96 18.19 -4.23 -13.33
N GLY A 97 18.11 -4.51 -14.64
CA GLY A 97 16.83 -4.75 -15.31
C GLY A 97 16.31 -6.19 -15.19
N GLU A 98 17.16 -7.13 -14.79
CA GLU A 98 16.86 -8.56 -14.68
C GLU A 98 16.20 -8.89 -13.33
N VAL A 99 15.10 -9.65 -13.38
CA VAL A 99 14.40 -10.14 -12.18
C VAL A 99 15.00 -11.48 -11.72
N GLU A 100 15.30 -11.61 -10.43
CA GLU A 100 15.82 -12.85 -9.83
C GLU A 100 14.87 -14.05 -10.05
N GLU A 101 15.41 -15.17 -10.52
CA GLU A 101 14.64 -16.38 -10.83
C GLU A 101 13.87 -16.94 -9.62
N THR A 102 14.39 -16.79 -8.40
CA THR A 102 13.71 -17.24 -7.18
C THR A 102 12.41 -16.48 -6.93
N LEU A 103 12.38 -15.18 -7.23
CA LEU A 103 11.18 -14.35 -7.15
C LEU A 103 10.20 -14.68 -8.27
N ARG A 104 10.67 -14.87 -9.51
CA ARG A 104 9.81 -15.36 -10.63
C ARG A 104 9.14 -16.68 -10.26
N GLN A 105 9.91 -17.59 -9.66
CA GLN A 105 9.45 -18.90 -9.25
C GLN A 105 8.41 -18.82 -8.12
N THR A 106 8.58 -17.88 -7.18
CA THR A 106 7.67 -17.65 -6.05
C THR A 106 6.31 -17.12 -6.52
N TYR A 107 6.29 -16.24 -7.52
CA TYR A 107 5.06 -15.61 -8.04
C TYR A 107 4.64 -16.15 -9.41
N ARG A 108 5.04 -17.39 -9.76
CA ARG A 108 4.83 -17.97 -11.09
C ARG A 108 3.34 -18.02 -11.47
N GLU A 109 2.48 -18.49 -10.57
CA GLU A 109 1.04 -18.62 -10.81
C GLU A 109 0.39 -17.27 -11.15
N GLN A 110 0.83 -16.19 -10.48
CA GLN A 110 0.38 -14.84 -10.76
C GLN A 110 0.96 -14.34 -12.09
N LEU A 111 2.24 -14.58 -12.37
CA LEU A 111 2.89 -14.21 -13.63
C LEU A 111 2.24 -14.89 -14.86
N GLU A 112 1.76 -16.12 -14.74
CA GLU A 112 1.06 -16.85 -15.80
C GLU A 112 -0.24 -16.16 -16.26
N VAL A 113 -0.91 -15.42 -15.37
CA VAL A 113 -2.11 -14.64 -15.72
C VAL A 113 -1.82 -13.20 -16.18
N ILE A 114 -0.57 -12.73 -16.10
CA ILE A 114 -0.15 -11.42 -16.65
C ILE A 114 0.47 -11.63 -18.04
N PRO A 115 -0.14 -11.15 -19.13
CA PRO A 115 0.42 -11.32 -20.47
C PRO A 115 1.81 -10.70 -20.63
N SER A 116 2.69 -11.38 -21.35
CA SER A 116 3.94 -10.77 -21.84
C SER A 116 3.65 -9.91 -23.08
N GLY A 117 3.55 -8.59 -22.90
CA GLY A 117 3.66 -7.59 -23.97
C GLY A 117 2.40 -7.27 -24.79
N VAL A 118 1.21 -7.11 -24.18
CA VAL A 118 -0.03 -6.74 -24.92
C VAL A 118 -0.94 -5.75 -24.15
N ALA A 119 -1.65 -4.91 -24.93
CA ALA A 119 -2.57 -3.86 -24.50
C ALA A 119 -4.09 -4.20 -24.67
N LEU A 120 -4.81 -4.82 -23.71
CA LEU A 120 -6.27 -5.09 -23.76
C LEU A 120 -6.94 -5.26 -22.34
N VAL A 121 -8.13 -4.77 -21.93
CA VAL A 121 -9.01 -3.59 -22.18
C VAL A 121 -9.79 -3.28 -20.85
N TYR A 122 -10.12 -2.02 -20.53
CA TYR A 122 -10.74 -1.59 -19.23
C TYR A 122 -12.23 -1.94 -19.05
N VAL A 123 -12.61 -2.30 -17.81
CA VAL A 123 -13.98 -2.19 -17.26
C VAL A 123 -13.90 -1.75 -15.79
N HIS A 124 -14.62 -0.69 -15.41
CA HIS A 124 -14.76 -0.28 -14.00
C HIS A 124 -15.82 -1.11 -13.28
N ARG A 125 -15.59 -1.45 -12.00
CA ARG A 125 -16.65 -1.73 -11.03
C ARG A 125 -16.25 -1.16 -9.66
N PRO A 126 -17.23 -0.74 -8.83
CA PRO A 126 -16.98 -0.52 -7.41
C PRO A 126 -16.65 -1.86 -6.73
N HIS A 127 -15.70 -1.85 -5.79
CA HIS A 127 -15.30 -3.05 -5.05
C HIS A 127 -16.39 -3.43 -4.03
N GLU A 128 -16.80 -4.70 -4.00
CA GLU A 128 -17.66 -5.25 -2.94
C GLU A 128 -16.81 -5.68 -1.74
N SER A 129 -17.06 -5.09 -0.58
CA SER A 129 -16.35 -5.40 0.67
C SER A 129 -16.91 -6.63 1.35
N GLN A 130 -16.04 -7.58 1.72
CA GLN A 130 -16.41 -8.66 2.64
C GLN A 130 -16.41 -8.12 4.08
N LEU A 131 -17.60 -8.01 4.67
CA LEU A 131 -17.79 -7.53 6.04
C LEU A 131 -17.11 -8.49 7.05
N GLN A 132 -16.38 -7.92 8.02
CA GLN A 132 -15.83 -8.64 9.18
C GLN A 132 -16.55 -8.18 10.47
N ASP A 133 -16.77 -9.11 11.41
CA ASP A 133 -17.55 -8.93 12.64
C ASP A 133 -16.89 -8.06 13.74
N VAL A 134 -15.75 -7.42 13.46
CA VAL A 134 -15.10 -6.46 14.36
C VAL A 134 -14.95 -5.16 13.60
N ALA A 135 -15.34 -4.02 14.19
CA ALA A 135 -15.11 -2.71 13.62
C ALA A 135 -13.60 -2.54 13.34
N PRO A 136 -13.16 -2.55 12.07
CA PRO A 136 -11.73 -2.64 11.72
C PRO A 136 -10.97 -1.35 12.04
N LEU A 137 -11.72 -0.28 12.31
CA LEU A 137 -11.26 1.03 12.74
C LEU A 137 -10.68 1.02 14.16
N ASP A 138 -11.30 0.29 15.10
CA ASP A 138 -11.00 0.42 16.54
C ASP A 138 -9.51 0.22 16.88
N PRO A 139 -8.79 -0.79 16.36
CA PRO A 139 -7.37 -0.96 16.64
C PRO A 139 -6.53 0.25 16.19
N PHE A 140 -6.87 0.86 15.04
CA PHE A 140 -6.18 2.03 14.52
C PHE A 140 -6.54 3.29 15.31
N LEU A 141 -7.82 3.53 15.60
CA LEU A 141 -8.27 4.69 16.37
C LEU A 141 -7.67 4.70 17.80
N ASN A 142 -7.67 3.56 18.48
CA ASN A 142 -7.03 3.41 19.81
C ASN A 142 -5.52 3.67 19.78
N ILE A 143 -4.83 3.33 18.69
CA ILE A 143 -3.39 3.63 18.53
C ILE A 143 -3.19 5.11 18.17
N ALA A 144 -4.04 5.68 17.31
CA ALA A 144 -3.98 7.08 16.91
C ALA A 144 -4.17 8.03 18.09
N GLU A 145 -5.19 7.79 18.94
CA GLU A 145 -5.42 8.55 20.17
C GLU A 145 -4.19 8.53 21.09
N ARG A 146 -3.63 7.34 21.34
CA ARG A 146 -2.42 7.16 22.18
C ARG A 146 -1.18 7.83 21.62
N LEU A 147 -1.09 7.98 20.29
CA LEU A 147 -0.02 8.69 19.59
C LEU A 147 -0.32 10.17 19.35
N GLN A 148 -1.48 10.66 19.82
CA GLN A 148 -2.00 12.02 19.59
C GLN A 148 -2.08 12.38 18.09
N LEU A 149 -2.31 11.36 17.23
CA LEU A 149 -2.54 11.52 15.81
C LEU A 149 -3.98 12.03 15.57
N PRO A 150 -4.17 13.18 14.90
CA PRO A 150 -5.50 13.60 14.47
C PRO A 150 -5.95 12.69 13.33
N VAL A 151 -7.13 12.10 13.50
CA VAL A 151 -7.73 11.15 12.56
C VAL A 151 -9.21 11.48 12.42
N ALA A 152 -9.66 11.63 11.17
CA ALA A 152 -11.07 11.75 10.86
C ALA A 152 -11.52 10.54 10.02
N VAL A 153 -12.70 10.01 10.26
CA VAL A 153 -13.26 8.88 9.50
C VAL A 153 -14.44 9.41 8.69
N LYS A 154 -14.46 9.10 7.39
CA LYS A 154 -15.56 9.43 6.47
C LYS A 154 -15.94 8.21 5.63
N ALA A 155 -17.13 7.68 5.81
CA ALA A 155 -17.59 6.43 5.15
C ALA A 155 -16.52 5.30 5.18
N HIS A 156 -15.85 5.02 4.04
CA HIS A 156 -14.79 4.01 3.89
C HIS A 156 -13.37 4.60 3.69
N HIS A 157 -13.13 5.83 4.13
CA HIS A 157 -11.79 6.39 4.18
C HIS A 157 -11.46 7.02 5.53
N VAL A 158 -10.17 7.05 5.84
CA VAL A 158 -9.61 7.58 7.08
C VAL A 158 -8.63 8.68 6.69
N GLU A 159 -8.98 9.92 7.03
CA GLU A 159 -8.17 11.10 6.81
C GLU A 159 -7.16 11.27 7.96
N VAL A 160 -5.87 11.34 7.61
CA VAL A 160 -4.77 11.48 8.57
C VAL A 160 -3.59 12.22 7.91
N PRO A 161 -2.78 13.01 8.63
CA PRO A 161 -1.56 13.58 8.06
C PRO A 161 -0.53 12.47 7.81
N LEU A 162 -0.41 11.96 6.58
CA LEU A 162 0.46 10.80 6.26
C LEU A 162 1.93 11.02 6.63
N LYS A 163 2.41 12.26 6.56
CA LYS A 163 3.78 12.62 7.00
C LYS A 163 3.98 12.50 8.52
N LEU A 164 2.93 12.69 9.32
CA LEU A 164 2.97 12.47 10.77
C LEU A 164 2.81 10.99 11.09
N LEU A 165 1.93 10.29 10.37
CA LEU A 165 1.78 8.83 10.47
C LEU A 165 3.10 8.11 10.19
N ALA A 166 3.78 8.44 9.08
CA ALA A 166 5.09 7.90 8.73
C ALA A 166 6.12 8.07 9.86
N ARG A 167 6.19 9.27 10.48
CA ARG A 167 7.07 9.53 11.64
C ARG A 167 6.77 8.65 12.85
N GLN A 168 5.50 8.27 13.08
CA GLN A 168 5.16 7.32 14.14
C GLN A 168 5.49 5.88 13.76
N MET A 169 5.38 5.53 12.48
CA MET A 169 5.88 4.27 11.93
C MET A 169 7.43 4.19 11.93
N ASP A 170 8.11 5.32 12.15
CA ASP A 170 9.56 5.43 12.33
C ASP A 170 9.96 5.56 13.82
N SER A 171 9.04 5.29 14.75
CA SER A 171 9.32 5.31 16.20
C SER A 171 10.46 4.34 16.54
N SER A 172 11.34 4.74 17.47
CA SER A 172 12.41 3.86 17.98
C SER A 172 11.88 2.59 18.64
N SER A 173 10.64 2.60 19.14
CA SER A 173 9.98 1.43 19.70
C SER A 173 9.45 0.50 18.60
N SER A 174 10.08 -0.69 18.43
CA SER A 174 9.62 -1.69 17.46
C SER A 174 8.16 -2.08 17.67
N ARG A 175 7.73 -2.22 18.93
CA ARG A 175 6.33 -2.49 19.30
C ARG A 175 5.34 -1.42 18.81
N ILE A 176 5.73 -0.14 18.77
CA ILE A 176 4.87 0.91 18.19
C ILE A 176 4.77 0.73 16.68
N ARG A 177 5.90 0.49 16.00
CA ARG A 177 5.93 0.26 14.55
C ARG A 177 5.12 -0.97 14.15
N GLU A 178 5.34 -2.10 14.82
CA GLU A 178 4.63 -3.37 14.61
C GLU A 178 3.11 -3.20 14.80
N ASN A 179 2.67 -2.68 15.95
CA ASN A 179 1.25 -2.46 16.25
C ASN A 179 0.58 -1.52 15.22
N LEU A 180 1.24 -0.43 14.86
CA LEU A 180 0.70 0.56 13.92
C LEU A 180 0.62 -0.04 12.51
N ASN A 181 1.65 -0.76 12.08
CA ASN A 181 1.68 -1.42 10.78
C ASN A 181 0.62 -2.54 10.67
N GLU A 182 0.39 -3.30 11.75
CA GLU A 182 -0.68 -4.29 11.81
C GLU A 182 -2.08 -3.65 11.76
N ALA A 183 -2.30 -2.55 12.51
CA ALA A 183 -3.58 -1.84 12.48
C ALA A 183 -3.88 -1.25 11.09
N ILE A 184 -2.88 -0.69 10.41
CA ILE A 184 -2.97 -0.22 9.02
C ILE A 184 -3.29 -1.38 8.06
N LEU A 185 -2.60 -2.52 8.20
CA LEU A 185 -2.87 -3.71 7.40
C LEU A 185 -4.31 -4.21 7.57
N ARG A 186 -4.83 -4.20 8.80
CA ARG A 186 -6.23 -4.54 9.12
C ARG A 186 -7.22 -3.55 8.50
N LEU A 187 -6.96 -2.25 8.59
CA LEU A 187 -7.78 -1.22 7.92
C LEU A 187 -7.90 -1.46 6.42
N HIS A 188 -6.76 -1.57 5.72
CA HIS A 188 -6.74 -1.79 4.28
C HIS A 188 -7.43 -3.13 3.92
N THR A 189 -7.20 -4.19 4.70
CA THR A 189 -7.83 -5.51 4.48
C THR A 189 -9.35 -5.46 4.65
N ALA A 190 -9.87 -4.55 5.47
CA ALA A 190 -11.30 -4.31 5.60
C ALA A 190 -11.86 -3.28 4.58
N GLY A 191 -11.06 -2.88 3.58
CA GLY A 191 -11.47 -1.97 2.51
C GLY A 191 -11.36 -0.48 2.83
N TYR A 192 -10.81 -0.08 3.99
CA TYR A 192 -10.61 1.33 4.31
C TYR A 192 -9.37 1.89 3.61
N LEU A 193 -9.54 3.07 2.99
CA LEU A 193 -8.43 3.80 2.37
C LEU A 193 -7.90 4.89 3.30
N LEU A 194 -6.60 4.85 3.63
CA LEU A 194 -5.94 5.99 4.25
C LEU A 194 -5.79 7.12 3.21
N ARG A 195 -6.23 8.33 3.56
CA ARG A 195 -6.08 9.53 2.74
C ARG A 195 -5.28 10.60 3.47
N ASN A 196 -4.39 11.26 2.73
CA ASN A 196 -3.60 12.35 3.27
C ASN A 196 -4.47 13.59 3.50
N HIS A 197 -4.55 14.06 4.73
CA HIS A 197 -5.09 15.38 5.06
C HIS A 197 -3.96 16.22 5.67
N PRO A 198 -3.18 16.97 4.85
CA PRO A 198 -2.11 17.82 5.33
C PRO A 198 -2.66 18.92 6.24
N GLY A 199 -2.15 19.00 7.47
CA GLY A 199 -2.56 20.04 8.43
C GLY A 199 -3.78 19.71 9.28
N LEU A 200 -4.44 18.55 9.08
CA LEU A 200 -5.58 18.12 9.90
C LEU A 200 -5.27 18.28 11.40
N THR A 201 -6.10 19.04 12.09
CA THR A 201 -6.07 19.21 13.55
C THR A 201 -7.14 18.33 14.22
N HIS A 202 -6.97 18.07 15.53
CA HIS A 202 -7.99 17.36 16.33
C HIS A 202 -9.35 18.07 16.29
N MET A 203 -9.37 19.41 16.28
CA MET A 203 -10.61 20.20 16.16
C MET A 203 -11.33 20.00 14.83
N GLU A 204 -10.59 19.89 13.71
CA GLU A 204 -11.18 19.62 12.40
C GLU A 204 -11.62 18.16 12.27
N ALA A 205 -10.86 17.23 12.85
CA ALA A 205 -11.22 15.82 12.88
C ALA A 205 -12.55 15.57 13.62
N HIS A 206 -12.77 16.24 14.76
CA HIS A 206 -14.06 16.20 15.46
C HIS A 206 -15.21 16.76 14.61
N LYS A 207 -15.05 17.95 14.00
CA LYS A 207 -16.09 18.53 13.13
C LYS A 207 -16.48 17.61 11.98
N ILE A 208 -15.48 16.98 11.35
CA ILE A 208 -15.70 16.00 10.27
C ILE A 208 -16.52 14.81 10.77
N ALA A 209 -16.19 14.27 11.94
CA ALA A 209 -16.91 13.13 12.51
C ALA A 209 -18.34 13.49 12.94
N ASP A 210 -18.56 14.72 13.42
CA ASP A 210 -19.88 15.25 13.78
C ASP A 210 -20.74 15.54 12.52
N GLU A 211 -20.14 15.97 11.41
CA GLU A 211 -20.83 16.23 10.13
C GLU A 211 -21.32 14.95 9.43
N ASP A 212 -20.56 13.84 9.51
CA ASP A 212 -20.94 12.52 8.95
C ASP A 212 -22.00 11.78 9.82
N ALA A 213 -22.37 12.34 10.98
CA ALA A 213 -23.33 11.75 11.92
C ALA A 213 -24.78 12.32 11.82
N VAL A 214 -25.03 13.19 10.84
CA VAL A 214 -26.30 13.93 10.63
C VAL A 214 -27.01 13.49 9.35
#